data_AF-A0AAV0W0P1-F1
#
_entry.id   AF-A0AAV0W0P1-F1
#
_cell.length_a   1.000
_cell.length_b   1.000
_cell.length_c   1.000
_cell.angle_alpha   90.00
_cell.angle_beta   90.00
_cell.angle_gamma   90.00
#
_symmetry.space_group_name_H-M   'P 1'
#
loop_
_entity.id
_entity.type
_entity.pdbx_description
1 polymer ?
#
loop_
_entity_poly.entity_id
_entity_poly.type
_entity_poly.pdbx_seq_one_letter_code
_entity_poly.pdbx_strand_id
1 'polypeptide(L)'
;MSGSYAGLQAKIKEANPLAKFVPCSAHSLNLVGTNAVDCCTQAVLFFNLLQNVYTFFTASTHRWKVLNASVKGLSETRWSARDDACQSQNKNWSLIINALNLMNNDDTEKTLTRNEASGILNKLNNLETAFLSIFWGQILHRFNLTSKKLQGINIDLGVVCELYKSLITYIIDLRSDKNYEYFKQCAIEKSKIKQFQSCTKRLKIRKQFFDEGPSKETTVEYSDFKNAEILQNEYKDDLSTLFANECVHFRSHLLSIGDEAPKTIQDMCGFLRKNDLIGMYPYKDVSLRMLLCPVSNCSTERSFSCLKRVKTYLRSCISAERLSDLAIMNIESDVTPKTEFDDIINEFATLQSRRKI
;
A
#
# COMPACT_ATOMS: atom_id res chain seq x y z
N MET A 1 -0.79 -8.50 -13.89
CA MET A 1 -0.12 -7.44 -14.71
C MET A 1 1.35 -7.75 -14.95
N SER A 2 2.07 -8.28 -13.95
CA SER A 2 3.48 -8.72 -14.01
C SER A 2 3.69 -10.17 -14.49
N GLY A 3 2.71 -10.77 -15.18
CA GLY A 3 2.84 -12.17 -15.63
C GLY A 3 3.96 -12.30 -16.65
N SER A 4 4.91 -13.21 -16.42
CA SER A 4 6.11 -13.39 -17.24
C SER A 4 5.82 -13.91 -18.65
N TYR A 5 4.72 -14.66 -18.84
CA TYR A 5 4.42 -15.34 -20.10
C TYR A 5 3.29 -14.68 -20.91
N ALA A 6 2.24 -14.19 -20.24
CA ALA A 6 1.07 -13.59 -20.90
C ALA A 6 0.58 -12.29 -20.21
N GLY A 7 1.38 -11.74 -19.30
CA GLY A 7 1.05 -10.49 -18.61
C GLY A 7 1.28 -9.28 -19.51
N LEU A 8 0.65 -8.16 -19.16
CA LEU A 8 0.86 -6.86 -19.81
C LEU A 8 2.34 -6.50 -19.90
N GLN A 9 3.11 -6.81 -18.86
CA GLN A 9 4.57 -6.62 -18.84
C GLN A 9 5.27 -7.33 -20.01
N ALA A 10 4.91 -8.59 -20.30
CA ALA A 10 5.51 -9.37 -21.37
C ALA A 10 5.19 -8.74 -22.74
N LYS A 11 3.94 -8.32 -22.96
CA LYS A 11 3.50 -7.65 -24.19
C LYS A 11 4.19 -6.30 -24.43
N ILE A 12 4.39 -5.50 -23.38
CA ILE A 12 5.11 -4.21 -23.48
C ILE A 12 6.59 -4.46 -23.83
N LYS A 13 7.22 -5.47 -23.23
CA LYS A 13 8.61 -5.84 -23.54
C LYS A 13 8.78 -6.38 -24.96
N GLU A 14 7.78 -7.08 -25.49
CA GLU A 14 7.77 -7.54 -26.88
C GLU A 14 7.75 -6.35 -27.86
N ALA A 15 6.96 -5.31 -27.56
CA ALA A 15 6.92 -4.08 -28.36
C ALA A 15 8.16 -3.19 -28.18
N ASN A 16 8.73 -3.15 -26.97
CA ASN A 16 9.93 -2.38 -26.67
C ASN A 16 10.84 -3.13 -25.68
N PRO A 17 11.94 -3.76 -26.15
CA PRO A 17 12.87 -4.50 -25.31
C PRO A 17 13.57 -3.63 -24.24
N LEU A 18 13.67 -2.32 -24.46
CA LEU A 18 14.28 -1.38 -23.54
C LEU A 18 13.35 -0.97 -22.39
N ALA A 19 12.06 -1.31 -22.47
CA ALA A 19 11.10 -1.00 -21.41
C ALA A 19 11.39 -1.80 -20.13
N LYS A 20 11.93 -1.12 -19.11
CA LYS A 20 12.17 -1.70 -17.79
C LYS A 20 10.86 -1.67 -16.99
N PHE A 21 10.51 -2.83 -16.43
CA PHE A 21 9.36 -2.95 -15.53
C PHE A 21 9.78 -2.55 -14.12
N VAL A 22 9.12 -1.53 -13.57
CA VAL A 22 9.30 -1.09 -12.18
C VAL A 22 8.06 -1.50 -11.38
N PRO A 23 8.20 -2.29 -10.30
CA PRO A 23 7.06 -2.69 -9.49
C PRO A 23 6.49 -1.48 -8.72
N CYS A 24 5.17 -1.46 -8.58
CA CYS A 24 4.47 -0.39 -7.87
C CYS A 24 4.79 -0.45 -6.38
N SER A 25 5.36 0.63 -5.83
CA SER A 25 5.78 0.69 -4.43
C SER A 25 4.62 0.45 -3.46
N ALA A 26 3.44 1.05 -3.71
CA ALA A 26 2.27 0.82 -2.88
C ALA A 26 1.76 -0.65 -2.94
N HIS A 27 1.86 -1.29 -4.11
CA HIS A 27 1.51 -2.71 -4.26
C HIS A 27 2.52 -3.62 -3.56
N SER A 28 3.83 -3.37 -3.72
CA SER A 28 4.89 -4.08 -3.01
C SER A 28 4.72 -3.96 -1.50
N LEU A 29 4.42 -2.77 -0.99
CA LEU A 29 4.13 -2.56 0.42
C LEU A 29 2.91 -3.39 0.85
N ASN A 30 1.80 -3.36 0.10
CA ASN A 30 0.62 -4.18 0.39
C ASN A 30 0.94 -5.68 0.48
N LEU A 31 1.81 -6.20 -0.40
CA LEU A 31 2.27 -7.58 -0.38
C LEU A 31 3.08 -7.92 0.88
N VAL A 32 3.97 -7.01 1.31
CA VAL A 32 4.72 -7.17 2.57
C VAL A 32 3.76 -7.29 3.75
N GLY A 33 2.71 -6.46 3.81
CA GLY A 33 1.68 -6.54 4.85
C GLY A 33 1.00 -7.91 4.90
N THR A 34 0.54 -8.40 3.75
CA THR A 34 -0.10 -9.72 3.64
C THR A 34 0.82 -10.84 4.12
N ASN A 35 2.05 -10.89 3.60
CA ASN A 35 3.01 -11.93 3.98
C ASN A 35 3.41 -11.85 5.47
N ALA A 36 3.47 -10.64 6.05
CA ALA A 36 3.79 -10.45 7.46
C ALA A 36 2.69 -10.95 8.41
N VAL A 37 1.43 -10.93 7.98
CA VAL A 37 0.33 -11.52 8.75
C VAL A 37 0.27 -13.02 8.54
N ASP A 38 0.37 -13.47 7.30
CA ASP A 38 0.24 -14.89 6.95
C ASP A 38 1.35 -15.76 7.55
N CYS A 39 2.52 -15.18 7.83
CA CYS A 39 3.60 -15.88 8.52
C CYS A 39 3.37 -16.06 10.04
N CYS A 40 2.39 -15.36 10.62
CA CYS A 40 2.10 -15.40 12.05
C CYS A 40 0.68 -15.91 12.32
N THR A 41 0.57 -17.15 12.80
CA THR A 41 -0.73 -17.80 13.08
C THR A 41 -1.60 -16.97 14.02
N GLN A 42 -1.01 -16.33 15.04
CA GLN A 42 -1.78 -15.50 15.98
C GLN A 42 -2.35 -14.23 15.31
N ALA A 43 -1.59 -13.63 14.39
CA ALA A 43 -2.09 -12.51 13.60
C ALA A 43 -3.24 -12.95 12.68
N VAL A 44 -3.10 -14.07 11.98
CA VAL A 44 -4.17 -14.63 11.13
C VAL A 44 -5.45 -14.88 11.94
N LEU A 45 -5.34 -15.52 13.12
CA LEU A 45 -6.47 -15.78 14.00
C LEU A 45 -7.15 -14.49 14.48
N PHE A 46 -6.35 -13.46 14.80
CA PHE A 46 -6.86 -12.15 15.17
C PHE A 46 -7.65 -11.48 14.03
N PHE A 47 -7.11 -11.43 12.81
CA PHE A 47 -7.81 -10.84 11.67
C PHE A 47 -9.09 -11.62 11.29
N ASN A 48 -9.07 -12.95 11.42
CA ASN A 48 -10.29 -13.76 11.27
C ASN A 48 -11.33 -13.43 12.33
N LEU A 49 -10.92 -13.18 13.58
CA LEU A 49 -11.83 -12.73 14.62
C LEU A 49 -12.46 -11.37 14.29
N LEU A 50 -11.68 -10.40 13.79
CA LEU A 50 -12.22 -9.11 13.33
C LEU A 50 -13.31 -9.32 12.24
N GLN A 51 -13.04 -10.20 11.26
CA GLN A 51 -14.01 -10.53 10.21
C GLN A 51 -15.27 -11.19 10.79
N ASN A 52 -15.12 -12.06 11.78
CA ASN A 52 -16.24 -12.73 12.42
C ASN A 52 -17.13 -11.71 13.17
N VAL A 53 -16.54 -10.75 13.88
CA VAL A 53 -17.29 -9.67 14.54
C VAL A 53 -18.11 -8.89 13.50
N TYR A 54 -17.48 -8.48 12.40
CA TYR A 54 -18.17 -7.78 11.32
C TYR A 54 -19.33 -8.60 10.74
N THR A 55 -19.06 -9.88 10.41
CA THR A 55 -20.03 -10.77 9.77
C THR A 55 -21.21 -11.05 10.71
N PHE A 56 -20.95 -11.23 12.00
CA PHE A 56 -21.97 -11.43 13.02
C PHE A 56 -22.95 -10.25 13.08
N PHE A 57 -22.46 -9.02 13.18
CA PHE A 57 -23.35 -7.86 13.29
C PHE A 57 -24.02 -7.49 11.97
N THR A 58 -23.35 -7.62 10.83
CA THR A 58 -23.92 -7.25 9.53
C THR A 58 -24.93 -8.24 8.97
N ALA A 59 -24.88 -9.51 9.42
CA ALA A 59 -25.82 -10.53 8.99
C ALA A 59 -27.25 -10.38 9.57
N SER A 60 -27.52 -9.41 10.45
CA SER A 60 -28.88 -9.10 10.91
C SER A 60 -29.05 -7.61 11.21
N THR A 61 -30.15 -7.03 10.73
CA THR A 61 -30.54 -5.65 11.02
C THR A 61 -30.87 -5.44 12.50
N HIS A 62 -31.35 -6.47 13.21
CA HIS A 62 -31.56 -6.45 14.66
C HIS A 62 -30.21 -6.32 15.39
N ARG A 63 -29.27 -7.24 15.10
CA ARG A 63 -27.92 -7.24 15.71
C ARG A 63 -27.19 -5.93 15.44
N TRP A 64 -27.27 -5.42 14.21
CA TRP A 64 -26.68 -4.13 13.83
C TRP A 64 -27.23 -2.96 14.65
N LYS A 65 -28.56 -2.94 14.91
CA LYS A 65 -29.18 -1.92 15.75
C LYS A 65 -28.71 -2.01 17.20
N VAL A 66 -28.57 -3.21 17.77
CA VAL A 66 -28.11 -3.38 19.16
C VAL A 66 -26.67 -2.91 19.35
N LEU A 67 -25.81 -3.08 18.35
CA LEU A 67 -24.45 -2.56 18.39
C LEU A 67 -24.38 -1.03 18.47
N ASN A 68 -25.30 -0.34 17.78
CA ASN A 68 -25.35 1.13 17.67
C ASN A 68 -23.99 1.79 17.36
N ALA A 69 -23.16 1.12 16.55
CA ALA A 69 -21.82 1.57 16.17
C ALA A 69 -21.45 1.08 14.78
N SER A 70 -20.36 1.60 14.21
CA SER A 70 -19.86 1.17 12.90
C SER A 70 -18.72 0.16 13.04
N VAL A 71 -18.90 -1.04 12.49
CA VAL A 71 -17.83 -2.04 12.30
C VAL A 71 -17.51 -2.15 10.81
N LYS A 72 -16.24 -2.39 10.46
CA LYS A 72 -15.78 -2.55 9.07
C LYS A 72 -15.25 -3.97 8.84
N GLY A 73 -15.55 -4.50 7.66
CA GLY A 73 -15.05 -5.80 7.21
C GLY A 73 -13.67 -5.68 6.60
N LEU A 74 -12.97 -6.81 6.52
CA LEU A 74 -11.68 -6.89 5.84
C LEU A 74 -11.87 -7.02 4.34
N SER A 75 -10.86 -6.57 3.60
CA SER A 75 -10.73 -6.83 2.17
C SER A 75 -9.56 -7.75 1.94
N GLU A 76 -9.76 -8.81 1.16
CA GLU A 76 -8.67 -9.72 0.75
C GLU A 76 -7.58 -8.97 -0.03
N THR A 77 -7.96 -7.93 -0.78
CA THR A 77 -7.07 -7.27 -1.75
C THR A 77 -6.46 -5.96 -1.25
N ARG A 78 -6.95 -5.38 -0.15
CA ARG A 78 -6.54 -4.02 0.27
C ARG A 78 -6.20 -3.94 1.75
N TRP A 79 -4.94 -3.65 2.05
CA TRP A 79 -4.47 -3.43 3.42
C TRP A 79 -5.17 -2.27 4.13
N SER A 80 -5.59 -1.24 3.40
CA SER A 80 -6.34 -0.10 3.96
C SER A 80 -7.62 -0.53 4.68
N ALA A 81 -8.31 -1.57 4.18
CA ALA A 81 -9.50 -2.10 4.83
C ALA A 81 -9.18 -2.79 6.16
N ARG A 82 -7.97 -3.35 6.30
CA ARG A 82 -7.51 -3.94 7.57
C ARG A 82 -7.25 -2.84 8.60
N ASP A 83 -6.66 -1.71 8.20
CA ASP A 83 -6.52 -0.53 9.07
C ASP A 83 -7.90 -0.02 9.51
N ASP A 84 -8.80 0.24 8.56
CA ASP A 84 -10.16 0.73 8.85
C ASP A 84 -10.90 -0.21 9.83
N ALA A 85 -10.79 -1.54 9.65
CA ALA A 85 -11.37 -2.54 10.55
C ALA A 85 -10.77 -2.47 11.96
N CYS A 86 -9.43 -2.43 12.09
CA CYS A 86 -8.77 -2.30 13.37
C CYS A 86 -9.13 -1.00 14.10
N GLN A 87 -9.13 0.15 13.40
CA GLN A 87 -9.51 1.43 14.00
C GLN A 87 -10.96 1.44 14.47
N SER A 88 -11.86 0.99 13.61
CA SER A 88 -13.29 0.87 13.88
C SER A 88 -13.56 -0.01 15.10
N GLN A 89 -12.88 -1.16 15.21
CA GLN A 89 -13.01 -2.06 16.34
C GLN A 89 -12.38 -1.50 17.63
N ASN A 90 -11.22 -0.85 17.54
CA ASN A 90 -10.60 -0.21 18.71
C ASN A 90 -11.48 0.89 19.28
N LYS A 91 -12.05 1.73 18.41
CA LYS A 91 -12.95 2.83 18.80
C LYS A 91 -14.24 2.33 19.46
N ASN A 92 -14.80 1.24 18.95
CA ASN A 92 -16.12 0.74 19.37
C ASN A 92 -16.04 -0.48 20.30
N TRP A 93 -14.88 -0.74 20.91
CA TRP A 93 -14.64 -1.98 21.64
C TRP A 93 -15.63 -2.25 22.77
N SER A 94 -15.88 -1.26 23.62
CA SER A 94 -16.83 -1.38 24.74
C SER A 94 -18.26 -1.63 24.26
N LEU A 95 -18.67 -0.95 23.18
CA LEU A 95 -19.99 -1.12 22.56
C LEU A 95 -20.15 -2.53 21.98
N ILE A 96 -19.10 -3.05 21.32
CA ILE A 96 -19.08 -4.42 20.79
C ILE A 96 -19.24 -5.44 21.92
N ILE A 97 -18.47 -5.30 23.01
CA ILE A 97 -18.55 -6.19 24.17
C ILE A 97 -19.95 -6.12 24.81
N ASN A 98 -20.50 -4.92 25.00
CA ASN A 98 -21.83 -4.75 25.58
C ASN A 98 -22.92 -5.37 24.69
N ALA A 99 -22.86 -5.14 23.38
CA ALA A 99 -23.83 -5.72 22.44
C ALA A 99 -23.75 -7.25 22.40
N LEU A 100 -22.55 -7.83 22.45
CA LEU A 100 -22.38 -9.28 22.54
C LEU A 100 -22.91 -9.86 23.86
N ASN A 101 -22.70 -9.16 24.98
CA ASN A 101 -23.27 -9.56 26.27
C ASN A 101 -24.80 -9.53 26.25
N LEU A 102 -25.41 -8.49 25.67
CA LEU A 102 -26.86 -8.40 25.52
C LEU A 102 -27.40 -9.57 24.67
N MET A 103 -26.79 -9.83 23.51
CA MET A 103 -27.18 -10.95 22.63
C MET A 103 -27.00 -12.31 23.30
N ASN A 104 -25.95 -12.49 24.12
CA ASN A 104 -25.68 -13.75 24.80
C ASN A 104 -26.73 -14.06 25.89
N ASN A 105 -27.24 -13.02 26.56
CA ASN A 105 -28.16 -13.16 27.70
C ASN A 105 -29.64 -12.99 27.32
N ASP A 106 -29.95 -12.71 26.05
CA ASP A 106 -31.32 -12.56 25.57
C ASP A 106 -31.93 -13.92 25.24
N ASP A 107 -32.84 -14.41 26.10
CA ASP A 107 -33.51 -15.70 25.92
C ASP A 107 -34.44 -15.75 24.69
N THR A 108 -34.76 -14.61 24.09
CA THR A 108 -35.56 -14.55 22.85
C THR A 108 -34.72 -14.81 21.60
N GLU A 109 -33.40 -14.67 21.69
CA GLU A 109 -32.48 -14.91 20.58
C GLU A 109 -32.25 -16.42 20.35
N LYS A 110 -31.98 -16.78 19.09
CA LYS A 110 -31.72 -18.18 18.72
C LYS A 110 -30.51 -18.71 19.49
N THR A 111 -30.59 -19.94 19.97
CA THR A 111 -29.49 -20.61 20.69
C THR A 111 -28.16 -20.56 19.92
N LEU A 112 -28.20 -20.71 18.59
CA LEU A 112 -27.01 -20.57 17.74
C LEU A 112 -26.40 -19.16 17.80
N THR A 113 -27.24 -18.12 17.78
CA THR A 113 -26.81 -16.71 17.86
C THR A 113 -26.21 -16.39 19.21
N ARG A 114 -26.81 -16.91 20.30
CA ARG A 114 -26.25 -16.79 21.66
C ARG A 114 -24.89 -17.46 21.77
N ASN A 115 -24.76 -18.69 21.28
CA ASN A 115 -23.50 -19.44 21.32
C ASN A 115 -22.41 -18.77 20.47
N GLU A 116 -22.75 -18.24 19.30
CA GLU A 116 -21.82 -17.51 18.45
C GLU A 116 -21.37 -16.20 19.13
N ALA A 117 -22.30 -15.45 19.73
CA ALA A 117 -22.00 -14.25 20.51
C ALA A 117 -21.06 -14.56 21.69
N SER A 118 -21.35 -15.63 22.45
CA SER A 118 -20.52 -16.13 23.54
C SER A 118 -19.11 -16.47 23.07
N GLY A 119 -18.99 -17.19 21.96
CA GLY A 119 -17.70 -17.58 21.39
C GLY A 119 -16.85 -16.40 20.94
N ILE A 120 -17.47 -15.37 20.35
CA ILE A 120 -16.79 -14.12 19.97
C ILE A 120 -16.38 -13.34 21.23
N LEU A 121 -17.30 -13.20 22.20
CA LEU A 121 -17.07 -12.48 23.45
C LEU A 121 -15.88 -13.06 24.23
N ASN A 122 -15.82 -14.39 24.38
CA ASN A 122 -14.73 -15.08 25.08
C ASN A 122 -13.38 -14.79 24.41
N LYS A 123 -13.32 -14.77 23.08
CA LYS A 123 -12.09 -14.47 22.33
C LYS A 123 -11.67 -13.00 22.48
N LEU A 124 -12.62 -12.08 22.46
CA LEU A 124 -12.35 -10.64 22.63
C LEU A 124 -11.89 -10.30 24.05
N ASN A 125 -12.40 -11.01 25.06
CA ASN A 125 -11.98 -10.81 26.44
C ASN A 125 -10.55 -11.28 26.73
N ASN A 126 -9.94 -12.11 25.88
CA ASN A 126 -8.56 -12.54 26.04
C ASN A 126 -7.58 -11.35 25.94
N LEU A 127 -6.60 -11.32 26.84
CA LEU A 127 -5.59 -10.26 26.90
C LEU A 127 -4.76 -10.20 25.60
N GLU A 128 -4.46 -11.35 24.99
CA GLU A 128 -3.76 -11.46 23.71
C GLU A 128 -4.50 -10.73 22.60
N THR A 129 -5.83 -10.88 22.57
CA THR A 129 -6.66 -10.29 21.53
C THR A 129 -6.76 -8.77 21.71
N ALA A 130 -6.91 -8.32 22.95
CA ALA A 130 -6.85 -6.89 23.28
C ALA A 130 -5.50 -6.27 22.91
N PHE A 131 -4.40 -6.97 23.23
CA PHE A 131 -3.04 -6.56 22.87
C PHE A 131 -2.86 -6.47 21.35
N LEU A 132 -3.20 -7.53 20.61
CA LEU A 132 -3.11 -7.56 19.15
C LEU A 132 -3.96 -6.47 18.51
N SER A 133 -5.13 -6.17 19.07
CA SER A 133 -6.00 -5.09 18.59
C SER A 133 -5.33 -3.72 18.67
N ILE A 134 -4.63 -3.41 19.75
CA ILE A 134 -3.95 -2.12 19.93
C ILE A 134 -2.68 -2.08 19.09
N PHE A 135 -1.88 -3.14 19.17
CA PHE A 135 -0.61 -3.26 18.44
C PHE A 135 -0.80 -3.16 16.93
N TRP A 136 -1.68 -3.98 16.35
CA TRP A 136 -1.99 -3.90 14.92
C TRP A 136 -2.71 -2.60 14.57
N GLY A 137 -3.55 -2.06 15.46
CA GLY A 137 -4.15 -0.74 15.26
C GLY A 137 -3.10 0.35 14.98
N GLN A 138 -2.00 0.38 15.73
CA GLN A 138 -0.94 1.38 15.52
C GLN A 138 -0.08 1.09 14.29
N ILE A 139 0.31 -0.16 14.06
CA ILE A 139 1.12 -0.54 12.90
C ILE A 139 0.36 -0.27 11.61
N LEU A 140 -0.88 -0.75 11.51
CA LEU A 140 -1.70 -0.62 10.31
C LEU A 140 -2.00 0.84 10.00
N HIS A 141 -2.17 1.68 11.02
CA HIS A 141 -2.39 3.11 10.80
C HIS A 141 -1.21 3.75 10.09
N ARG A 142 0.01 3.60 10.64
CA ARG A 142 1.22 4.17 10.04
C ARG A 142 1.49 3.58 8.65
N PHE A 143 1.23 2.28 8.49
CA PHE A 143 1.36 1.58 7.24
C PHE A 143 0.38 2.11 6.17
N ASN A 144 -0.88 2.32 6.53
CA ASN A 144 -1.91 2.86 5.62
C ASN A 144 -1.60 4.30 5.23
N LEU A 145 -1.15 5.14 6.16
CA LEU A 145 -0.69 6.50 5.86
C LEU A 145 0.48 6.49 4.85
N THR A 146 1.44 5.58 5.04
CA THR A 146 2.57 5.40 4.13
C THR A 146 2.08 4.95 2.75
N SER A 147 1.19 3.95 2.70
CA SER A 147 0.60 3.46 1.44
C SER A 147 -0.16 4.56 0.70
N LYS A 148 -0.96 5.38 1.39
CA LYS A 148 -1.67 6.52 0.80
C LYS A 148 -0.72 7.55 0.19
N LYS A 149 0.40 7.85 0.87
CA LYS A 149 1.44 8.73 0.31
C LYS A 149 2.09 8.14 -0.93
N LEU A 150 2.41 6.84 -0.92
CA LEU A 150 2.99 6.11 -2.07
C LEU A 150 2.06 6.07 -3.29
N GLN A 151 0.75 6.26 -3.11
CA GLN A 151 -0.24 6.33 -4.18
C GLN A 151 -0.36 7.73 -4.80
N GLY A 152 0.40 8.72 -4.32
CA GLY A 152 0.44 10.07 -4.87
C GLY A 152 0.91 10.09 -6.32
N ILE A 153 0.32 10.98 -7.12
CA ILE A 153 0.61 11.06 -8.57
C ILE A 153 2.03 11.62 -8.82
N ASN A 154 2.48 12.54 -7.97
CA ASN A 154 3.75 13.25 -8.11
C ASN A 154 4.83 12.75 -7.14
N ILE A 155 4.81 11.46 -6.78
CA ILE A 155 5.80 10.91 -5.86
C ILE A 155 7.09 10.55 -6.61
N ASP A 156 8.23 10.98 -6.07
CA ASP A 156 9.56 10.61 -6.58
C ASP A 156 10.18 9.45 -5.78
N LEU A 157 11.15 8.77 -6.39
CA LEU A 157 11.81 7.59 -5.81
C LEU A 157 12.58 7.90 -4.51
N GLY A 158 13.10 9.13 -4.36
CA GLY A 158 13.77 9.58 -3.15
C GLY A 158 12.82 9.59 -1.97
N VAL A 159 11.65 10.22 -2.14
CA VAL A 159 10.57 10.23 -1.14
C VAL A 159 10.06 8.82 -0.83
N VAL A 160 9.96 7.92 -1.83
CA VAL A 160 9.62 6.50 -1.59
C VAL A 160 10.63 5.85 -0.64
N CYS A 161 11.93 6.05 -0.87
CA CYS A 161 12.99 5.51 -0.02
C CYS A 161 12.92 6.05 1.41
N GLU A 162 12.70 7.35 1.56
CA GLU A 162 12.52 8.00 2.87
C GLU A 162 11.30 7.47 3.62
N LEU A 163 10.17 7.29 2.93
CA LEU A 163 8.95 6.73 3.51
C LEU A 163 9.17 5.31 4.02
N TYR A 164 9.88 4.47 3.26
CA TYR A 164 10.24 3.12 3.71
C TYR A 164 11.20 3.14 4.88
N LYS A 165 12.26 3.95 4.84
CA LYS A 165 13.18 4.10 5.98
C LYS A 165 12.44 4.55 7.23
N SER A 166 11.57 5.55 7.12
CA SER A 166 10.72 6.03 8.22
C SER A 166 9.82 4.92 8.79
N LEU A 167 9.17 4.13 7.93
CA LEU A 167 8.32 3.02 8.36
C LEU A 167 9.13 1.92 9.05
N ILE A 168 10.32 1.59 8.53
CA ILE A 168 11.23 0.59 9.12
C ILE A 168 11.69 1.05 10.50
N THR A 169 12.19 2.29 10.62
CA THR A 169 12.62 2.86 11.91
C THR A 169 11.49 2.86 12.92
N TYR A 170 10.28 3.22 12.50
CA TYR A 170 9.09 3.17 13.34
C TYR A 170 8.78 1.75 13.84
N ILE A 171 8.80 0.75 12.95
CA ILE A 171 8.54 -0.65 13.34
C ILE A 171 9.64 -1.18 14.27
N ILE A 172 10.90 -0.78 14.07
CA ILE A 172 12.02 -1.15 14.95
C ILE A 172 11.82 -0.53 16.34
N ASP A 173 11.46 0.75 16.42
CA ASP A 173 11.20 1.43 17.69
C ASP A 173 10.05 0.79 18.47
N LEU A 174 8.99 0.35 17.77
CA LEU A 174 7.87 -0.37 18.38
C LEU A 174 8.27 -1.68 19.08
N ARG A 175 9.45 -2.24 18.78
CA ARG A 175 9.96 -3.46 19.42
C ARG A 175 10.68 -3.21 20.74
N SER A 176 10.77 -1.96 21.19
CA SER A 176 11.36 -1.62 22.49
C SER A 176 10.52 -2.12 23.66
N ASP A 177 11.18 -2.43 24.79
CA ASP A 177 10.51 -2.88 26.01
C ASP A 177 9.51 -1.85 26.54
N LYS A 178 9.83 -0.56 26.37
CA LYS A 178 8.93 0.55 26.72
C LYS A 178 7.62 0.49 25.95
N ASN A 179 7.69 0.26 24.63
CA ASN A 179 6.50 0.14 23.79
C ASN A 179 5.73 -1.14 24.09
N TYR A 180 6.42 -2.25 24.39
CA TYR A 180 5.78 -3.49 24.85
C TYR A 180 4.94 -3.28 26.12
N GLU A 181 5.53 -2.67 27.16
CA GLU A 181 4.81 -2.41 28.41
C GLU A 181 3.66 -1.42 28.22
N TYR A 182 3.83 -0.42 27.36
CA TYR A 182 2.74 0.47 26.96
C TYR A 182 1.56 -0.30 26.34
N PHE A 183 1.83 -1.17 25.35
CA PHE A 183 0.77 -1.98 24.71
C PHE A 183 0.09 -2.93 25.69
N LYS A 184 0.86 -3.55 26.58
CA LYS A 184 0.36 -4.45 27.61
C LYS A 184 -0.54 -3.71 28.59
N GLN A 185 -0.14 -2.52 29.05
CA GLN A 185 -0.95 -1.70 29.95
C GLN A 185 -2.30 -1.32 29.31
N CYS A 186 -2.28 -0.82 28.07
CA CYS A 186 -3.51 -0.52 27.34
C CYS A 186 -4.38 -1.78 27.12
N ALA A 187 -3.77 -2.94 26.89
CA ALA A 187 -4.49 -4.20 26.73
C ALA A 187 -5.17 -4.67 28.02
N ILE A 188 -4.52 -4.48 29.17
CA ILE A 188 -5.07 -4.78 30.50
C ILE A 188 -6.28 -3.88 30.77
N GLU A 189 -6.18 -2.57 30.48
CA GLU A 189 -7.29 -1.63 30.62
C GLU A 189 -8.48 -2.02 29.74
N LYS A 190 -8.20 -2.52 28.53
CA LYS A 190 -9.20 -2.86 27.52
C LYS A 190 -9.90 -4.20 27.76
N SER A 191 -9.17 -5.21 28.24
CA SER A 191 -9.70 -6.56 28.52
C SER A 191 -10.14 -6.76 29.96
N LYS A 192 -9.61 -5.97 30.89
CA LYS A 192 -9.70 -6.15 32.36
C LYS A 192 -9.06 -7.45 32.87
N ILE A 193 -8.29 -8.16 32.04
CA ILE A 193 -7.55 -9.38 32.40
C ILE A 193 -6.06 -9.03 32.57
N LYS A 194 -5.42 -9.56 33.62
CA LYS A 194 -4.03 -9.21 33.97
C LYS A 194 -2.97 -10.20 33.48
N GLN A 195 -3.35 -11.41 33.10
CA GLN A 195 -2.41 -12.48 32.75
C GLN A 195 -2.67 -12.98 31.33
N PHE A 196 -1.58 -13.17 30.57
CA PHE A 196 -1.62 -13.88 29.31
C PHE A 196 -1.90 -15.37 29.57
N GLN A 197 -2.62 -16.02 28.67
CA GLN A 197 -2.77 -17.47 28.64
C GLN A 197 -1.39 -18.12 28.48
N SER A 198 -1.07 -19.04 29.39
CA SER A 198 0.17 -19.81 29.34
C SER A 198 0.24 -20.61 28.04
N CYS A 199 1.15 -20.21 27.14
CA CYS A 199 1.47 -20.99 25.95
C CYS A 199 2.46 -22.11 26.31
N THR A 200 1.96 -23.31 26.59
CA THR A 200 2.76 -24.55 26.53
C THR A 200 2.91 -24.99 25.08
N LYS A 201 3.77 -24.30 24.31
CA LYS A 201 4.25 -24.81 23.03
C LYS A 201 5.77 -24.90 23.05
N ARG A 202 6.28 -26.11 22.82
CA ARG A 202 7.70 -26.40 22.64
C ARG A 202 8.21 -25.54 21.49
N LEU A 203 9.14 -24.62 21.79
CA LEU A 203 9.81 -23.82 20.78
C LEU A 203 10.59 -24.76 19.85
N LYS A 204 10.25 -24.77 18.55
CA LYS A 204 11.15 -25.36 17.54
C LYS A 204 12.26 -24.36 17.28
N ILE A 205 13.41 -24.59 17.90
CA ILE A 205 14.64 -23.89 17.59
C ILE A 205 15.07 -24.36 16.19
N ARG A 206 15.24 -23.42 15.25
CA ARG A 206 15.84 -23.70 13.94
C ARG A 206 17.30 -24.10 14.18
N LYS A 207 17.78 -25.22 13.62
CA LYS A 207 19.21 -25.54 13.64
C LYS A 207 19.94 -24.49 12.80
N GLN A 208 20.77 -23.67 13.45
CA GLN A 208 21.83 -22.93 12.78
C GLN A 208 22.89 -23.93 12.31
N PHE A 209 23.34 -23.79 11.07
CA PHE A 209 24.54 -24.46 10.60
C PHE A 209 25.76 -23.65 11.06
N PHE A 210 26.90 -24.32 11.21
CA PHE A 210 28.15 -23.77 11.76
C PHE A 210 28.65 -22.51 11.02
N ASP A 211 28.21 -22.30 9.78
CA ASP A 211 28.68 -21.20 8.91
C ASP A 211 27.83 -19.92 8.96
N GLU A 212 26.73 -19.87 9.72
CA GLU A 212 25.93 -18.64 9.89
C GLU A 212 26.45 -17.78 11.05
N GLY A 213 27.56 -17.06 10.81
CA GLY A 213 28.06 -16.01 11.69
C GLY A 213 27.18 -14.73 11.66
N PRO A 214 27.22 -13.88 12.70
CA PRO A 214 26.47 -12.63 12.71
C PRO A 214 27.17 -11.60 11.81
N SER A 215 26.62 -11.31 10.64
CA SER A 215 27.05 -10.14 9.87
C SER A 215 26.45 -8.88 10.49
N LYS A 216 27.21 -8.27 11.41
CA LYS A 216 27.08 -6.84 11.71
C LYS A 216 27.93 -6.09 10.70
N GLU A 217 27.30 -5.42 9.75
CA GLU A 217 27.92 -4.30 9.06
C GLU A 217 27.20 -3.02 9.48
N THR A 218 27.85 -2.29 10.38
CA THR A 218 27.59 -0.87 10.59
C THR A 218 28.62 -0.14 9.73
N THR A 219 28.17 0.68 8.80
CA THR A 219 28.97 1.82 8.34
C THR A 219 28.03 3.00 8.09
N VAL A 220 28.17 4.00 8.95
CA VAL A 220 27.83 5.39 8.62
C VAL A 220 29.18 6.09 8.57
N GLU A 221 29.57 6.60 7.39
CA GLU A 221 30.03 7.98 7.18
C GLU A 221 30.71 8.17 5.80
N TYR A 222 30.33 9.28 5.15
CA TYR A 222 30.74 9.87 3.86
C TYR A 222 30.53 9.05 2.58
N SER A 223 29.32 9.19 2.04
CA SER A 223 28.68 8.28 1.10
C SER A 223 28.50 8.79 -0.34
N ASP A 224 28.55 10.09 -0.60
CA ASP A 224 27.99 10.63 -1.87
C ASP A 224 28.82 10.27 -3.10
N PHE A 225 30.15 10.36 -2.99
CA PHE A 225 31.06 10.01 -4.08
C PHE A 225 31.01 8.51 -4.38
N LYS A 226 31.10 7.69 -3.33
CA LYS A 226 31.07 6.21 -3.45
C LYS A 226 29.72 5.70 -3.94
N ASN A 227 28.61 6.32 -3.53
CA ASN A 227 27.27 5.98 -4.05
C ASN A 227 27.12 6.38 -5.51
N ALA A 228 27.69 7.52 -5.92
CA ALA A 228 27.71 7.93 -7.31
C ALA A 228 28.54 6.98 -8.18
N GLU A 229 29.69 6.50 -7.68
CA GLU A 229 30.49 5.46 -8.35
C GLU A 229 29.75 4.13 -8.46
N ILE A 230 28.99 3.71 -7.44
CA ILE A 230 28.16 2.50 -7.52
C ILE A 230 27.13 2.64 -8.65
N LEU A 231 26.43 3.79 -8.72
CA LEU A 231 25.46 4.03 -9.77
C LEU A 231 26.11 4.09 -11.16
N GLN A 232 27.27 4.74 -11.28
CA GLN A 232 28.03 4.80 -12.51
C GLN A 232 28.46 3.40 -12.99
N ASN A 233 28.89 2.53 -12.06
CA ASN A 233 29.28 1.16 -12.38
C ASN A 233 28.12 0.30 -12.90
N GLU A 234 26.89 0.58 -12.48
CA GLU A 234 25.68 -0.07 -12.98
C GLU A 234 25.24 0.49 -14.34
N TYR A 235 25.41 1.80 -14.58
CA TYR A 235 24.96 2.50 -15.79
C TYR A 235 26.13 3.09 -16.61
N LYS A 236 27.12 2.25 -16.95
CA LYS A 236 28.35 2.67 -17.63
C LYS A 236 28.13 3.31 -19.00
N ASP A 237 27.06 2.93 -19.68
CA ASP A 237 26.72 3.45 -21.01
C ASP A 237 26.06 4.84 -20.94
N ASP A 238 25.50 5.21 -19.78
CA ASP A 238 24.75 6.46 -19.58
C ASP A 238 25.48 7.47 -18.68
N LEU A 239 26.35 7.01 -17.76
CA LEU A 239 27.06 7.84 -16.77
C LEU A 239 28.57 7.68 -16.92
N SER A 240 29.28 8.80 -17.16
CA SER A 240 30.74 8.79 -17.26
C SER A 240 31.43 8.78 -15.89
N THR A 241 32.74 8.58 -15.89
CA THR A 241 33.61 8.69 -14.70
C THR A 241 33.58 10.08 -14.05
N LEU A 242 33.11 11.10 -14.76
CA LEU A 242 32.95 12.46 -14.24
C LEU A 242 31.68 12.64 -13.41
N PHE A 243 30.75 11.67 -13.43
CA PHE A 243 29.46 11.76 -12.74
C PHE A 243 29.58 12.00 -11.23
N ALA A 244 30.51 11.30 -10.57
CA ALA A 244 30.74 11.46 -9.13
C ALA A 244 31.21 12.88 -8.80
N ASN A 245 32.09 13.45 -9.62
CA ASN A 245 32.55 14.84 -9.48
C ASN A 245 31.42 15.84 -9.74
N GLU A 246 30.62 15.64 -10.79
CA GLU A 246 29.45 16.48 -11.07
C GLU A 246 28.45 16.48 -9.90
N CYS A 247 28.20 15.35 -9.25
CA CYS A 247 27.32 15.28 -8.08
C CYS A 247 27.84 16.13 -6.92
N VAL A 248 29.15 16.11 -6.66
CA VAL A 248 29.78 16.92 -5.60
C VAL A 248 29.72 18.41 -5.94
N HIS A 249 30.02 18.78 -7.18
CA HIS A 249 29.95 20.17 -7.63
C HIS A 249 28.52 20.71 -7.64
N PHE A 250 27.56 19.92 -8.10
CA PHE A 250 26.15 20.30 -8.09
C PHE A 250 25.63 20.46 -6.66
N ARG A 251 26.00 19.58 -5.74
CA ARG A 251 25.66 19.72 -4.31
C ARG A 251 26.23 21.02 -3.73
N SER A 252 27.49 21.34 -4.04
CA SER A 252 28.14 22.57 -3.58
C SER A 252 27.45 23.83 -4.14
N HIS A 253 27.02 23.77 -5.40
CA HIS A 253 26.23 24.82 -6.03
C HIS A 253 24.88 25.01 -5.32
N LEU A 254 24.14 23.93 -5.02
CA LEU A 254 22.90 24.02 -4.26
C LEU A 254 23.10 24.63 -2.85
N LEU A 255 24.18 24.28 -2.17
CA LEU A 255 24.52 24.84 -0.86
C LEU A 255 24.82 26.34 -0.92
N SER A 256 25.39 26.83 -2.02
CA SER A 256 25.68 28.26 -2.22
C SER A 256 24.42 29.12 -2.44
N ILE A 257 23.32 28.51 -2.88
CA ILE A 257 22.03 29.18 -3.15
C ILE A 257 21.19 29.29 -1.86
N GLY A 258 21.45 28.45 -0.85
CA GLY A 258 20.77 28.51 0.45
C GLY A 258 19.28 28.12 0.36
N ASP A 259 18.39 28.92 0.96
CA ASP A 259 16.97 28.58 1.12
C ASP A 259 16.17 28.54 -0.18
N GLU A 260 16.65 29.17 -1.26
CA GLU A 260 16.02 29.15 -2.59
C GLU A 260 16.36 27.89 -3.39
N ALA A 261 17.20 26.99 -2.84
CA ALA A 261 17.61 25.78 -3.54
C ALA A 261 16.42 24.83 -3.80
N PRO A 262 16.36 24.20 -4.99
CA PRO A 262 15.34 23.20 -5.30
C PRO A 262 15.45 22.00 -4.34
N LYS A 263 14.32 21.62 -3.73
CA LYS A 263 14.25 20.56 -2.72
C LYS A 263 13.80 19.22 -3.27
N THR A 264 12.99 19.21 -4.33
CA THR A 264 12.52 17.97 -4.97
C THR A 264 13.33 17.66 -6.23
N ILE A 265 13.38 16.38 -6.63
CA ILE A 265 14.07 15.94 -7.85
C ILE A 265 13.49 16.65 -9.08
N GLN A 266 12.17 16.86 -9.11
CA GLN A 266 11.49 17.58 -10.18
C GLN A 266 11.92 19.06 -10.23
N ASP A 267 11.99 19.72 -9.07
CA ASP A 267 12.46 21.10 -8.98
C ASP A 267 13.94 21.20 -9.37
N MET A 268 14.78 20.23 -9.01
CA MET A 268 16.19 20.20 -9.40
C MET A 268 16.33 20.07 -10.93
N CYS A 269 15.52 19.22 -11.57
CA CYS A 269 15.46 19.11 -13.02
C CYS A 269 14.91 20.38 -13.69
N GLY A 270 13.92 21.04 -13.08
CA GLY A 270 13.39 22.32 -13.54
C GLY A 270 14.42 23.44 -13.42
N PHE A 271 15.16 23.46 -12.32
CA PHE A 271 16.23 24.41 -12.01
C PHE A 271 17.38 24.31 -13.02
N LEU A 272 17.82 23.10 -13.38
CA LEU A 272 18.85 22.91 -14.40
C LEU A 272 18.45 23.49 -15.76
N ARG A 273 17.18 23.35 -16.16
CA ARG A 273 16.66 23.89 -17.42
C ARG A 273 16.47 25.40 -17.38
N LYS A 274 15.91 25.92 -16.29
CA LYS A 274 15.61 27.34 -16.13
C LYS A 274 16.87 28.21 -16.12
N ASN A 275 17.97 27.68 -15.59
CA ASN A 275 19.26 28.38 -15.48
C ASN A 275 20.28 27.96 -16.54
N ASP A 276 19.87 27.19 -17.56
CA ASP A 276 20.73 26.70 -18.65
C ASP A 276 22.01 25.96 -18.18
N LEU A 277 21.88 25.18 -17.10
CA LEU A 277 22.99 24.48 -16.44
C LEU A 277 23.20 23.05 -16.98
N ILE A 278 22.45 22.62 -18.00
CA ILE A 278 22.53 21.26 -18.55
C ILE A 278 23.90 21.00 -19.14
N GLY A 279 24.52 21.99 -19.81
CA GLY A 279 25.88 21.86 -20.34
C GLY A 279 26.96 21.76 -19.27
N MET A 280 26.69 22.28 -18.06
CA MET A 280 27.63 22.24 -16.93
C MET A 280 27.51 20.96 -16.11
N TYR A 281 26.32 20.35 -16.04
CA TYR A 281 26.06 19.11 -15.31
C TYR A 281 25.31 18.06 -16.17
N PRO A 282 25.86 17.63 -17.31
CA PRO A 282 25.18 16.74 -18.24
C PRO A 282 24.85 15.37 -17.64
N TYR A 283 25.78 14.74 -16.90
CA TYR A 283 25.52 13.43 -16.29
C TYR A 283 24.62 13.56 -15.07
N LYS A 284 24.63 14.71 -14.39
CA LYS A 284 23.66 14.99 -13.34
C LYS A 284 22.24 15.09 -13.88
N ASP A 285 22.01 15.79 -15.00
CA ASP A 285 20.70 15.83 -15.65
C ASP A 285 20.22 14.43 -16.06
N VAL A 286 21.11 13.62 -16.65
CA VAL A 286 20.82 12.21 -16.99
C VAL A 286 20.39 11.44 -15.74
N SER A 287 21.14 11.55 -14.64
CA SER A 287 20.80 10.85 -13.39
C SER A 287 19.47 11.33 -12.78
N LEU A 288 19.17 12.62 -12.84
CA LEU A 288 17.91 13.17 -12.32
C LEU A 288 16.73 12.70 -13.18
N ARG A 289 16.92 12.62 -14.51
CA ARG A 289 15.91 12.03 -15.42
C ARG A 289 15.70 10.54 -15.18
N MET A 290 16.76 9.79 -14.89
CA MET A 290 16.63 8.38 -14.48
C MET A 290 15.79 8.24 -13.21
N LEU A 291 15.97 9.15 -12.23
CA LEU A 291 15.20 9.16 -10.97
C LEU A 291 13.76 9.68 -11.14
N LEU A 292 13.51 10.50 -12.16
CA LEU A 292 12.17 10.95 -12.57
C LEU A 292 11.44 9.91 -13.42
N CYS A 293 12.11 8.83 -13.82
CA CYS A 293 11.45 7.73 -14.51
C CYS A 293 10.30 7.24 -13.61
N PRO A 294 9.06 7.23 -14.09
CA PRO A 294 7.89 7.13 -13.23
C PRO A 294 7.94 5.84 -12.42
N VAL A 295 7.95 5.97 -11.09
CA VAL A 295 7.56 4.87 -10.23
C VAL A 295 6.14 4.51 -10.65
N SER A 296 5.91 3.24 -10.99
CA SER A 296 4.58 2.83 -11.46
C SER A 296 3.55 3.17 -10.38
N ASN A 297 2.72 4.16 -10.66
CA ASN A 297 1.71 4.62 -9.73
C ASN A 297 0.50 3.68 -9.79
N CYS A 298 -0.21 3.53 -8.67
CA CYS A 298 -1.48 2.80 -8.63
C CYS A 298 -2.56 3.39 -9.57
N SER A 299 -2.34 4.58 -10.15
CA SER A 299 -3.28 5.19 -11.10
C SER A 299 -3.37 4.36 -12.38
N THR A 300 -2.24 3.91 -12.93
CA THR A 300 -2.24 2.96 -14.07
C THR A 300 -2.94 1.64 -13.72
N GLU A 301 -2.77 1.12 -12.50
CA GLU A 301 -3.50 -0.06 -12.02
C GLU A 301 -5.01 0.19 -11.83
N ARG A 302 -5.40 1.40 -11.41
CA ARG A 302 -6.82 1.82 -11.29
C ARG A 302 -7.50 1.87 -12.64
N SER A 303 -6.82 2.26 -13.72
CA SER A 303 -7.36 2.18 -15.08
C SER A 303 -7.76 0.75 -15.45
N PHE A 304 -7.00 -0.27 -15.02
CA PHE A 304 -7.39 -1.67 -15.20
C PHE A 304 -8.57 -2.10 -14.30
N SER A 305 -8.75 -1.46 -13.14
CA SER A 305 -9.93 -1.71 -12.30
C SER A 305 -11.24 -1.20 -12.91
N CYS A 306 -11.16 -0.31 -13.90
CA CYS A 306 -12.29 0.17 -14.70
C CYS A 306 -13.00 -0.99 -15.43
N LEU A 307 -12.25 -1.96 -15.94
CA LEU A 307 -12.82 -3.13 -16.63
C LEU A 307 -13.82 -3.89 -15.76
N LYS A 308 -13.61 -3.97 -14.45
CA LYS A 308 -14.56 -4.64 -13.53
C LYS A 308 -15.89 -3.87 -13.41
N ARG A 309 -15.87 -2.55 -13.62
CA ARG A 309 -17.07 -1.70 -13.63
C ARG A 309 -17.78 -1.72 -14.98
N VAL A 310 -17.02 -1.76 -16.08
CA VAL A 310 -17.57 -1.81 -17.44
C VAL A 310 -18.13 -3.20 -17.77
N LYS A 311 -17.43 -4.26 -17.37
CA LYS A 311 -17.80 -5.66 -17.59
C LYS A 311 -18.55 -6.23 -16.37
N THR A 312 -19.82 -5.86 -16.26
CA THR A 312 -20.76 -6.41 -15.28
C THR A 312 -21.35 -7.75 -15.74
N TYR A 313 -22.00 -8.50 -14.84
CA TYR A 313 -22.69 -9.76 -15.20
C TYR A 313 -23.73 -9.55 -16.32
N LEU A 314 -24.44 -8.40 -16.32
CA LEU A 314 -25.41 -8.02 -17.36
C LEU A 314 -24.77 -7.68 -18.73
N ARG A 315 -23.45 -7.52 -18.78
CA ARG A 315 -22.67 -7.15 -19.98
C ARG A 315 -21.63 -8.23 -20.32
N SER A 316 -21.86 -9.47 -19.91
CA SER A 316 -20.93 -10.59 -20.10
C SER A 316 -20.67 -10.92 -21.57
N CYS A 317 -21.66 -10.68 -22.44
CA CYS A 317 -21.61 -10.97 -23.89
C CYS A 317 -21.13 -9.79 -24.77
N ILE A 318 -20.49 -8.77 -24.19
CA ILE A 318 -19.98 -7.63 -24.97
C ILE A 318 -18.79 -8.05 -25.86
N SER A 319 -18.73 -7.52 -27.09
CA SER A 319 -17.60 -7.76 -27.99
C SER A 319 -16.32 -7.10 -27.46
N ALA A 320 -15.16 -7.69 -27.81
CA ALA A 320 -13.86 -7.21 -27.34
C ALA A 320 -13.57 -5.76 -27.75
N GLU A 321 -13.94 -5.40 -28.99
CA GLU A 321 -13.79 -4.05 -29.54
C GLU A 321 -14.62 -3.03 -28.74
N ARG A 322 -15.93 -3.28 -28.60
CA ARG A 322 -16.82 -2.41 -27.83
C ARG A 322 -16.43 -2.31 -26.36
N LEU A 323 -15.89 -3.38 -25.77
CA LEU A 323 -15.36 -3.35 -24.41
C LEU A 323 -14.12 -2.45 -24.30
N SER A 324 -13.23 -2.50 -25.28
CA SER A 324 -12.04 -1.66 -25.36
C SER A 324 -12.44 -0.19 -25.44
N ASP A 325 -13.35 0.16 -26.34
CA ASP A 325 -13.79 1.55 -26.53
C ASP A 325 -14.48 2.11 -25.27
N LEU A 326 -15.37 1.32 -24.65
CA LEU A 326 -16.02 1.69 -23.40
C LEU A 326 -15.02 1.80 -22.24
N ALA A 327 -13.97 0.97 -22.23
CA ALA A 327 -12.91 1.08 -21.23
C ALA A 327 -12.12 2.38 -21.41
N ILE A 328 -11.75 2.73 -22.65
CA ILE A 328 -11.04 3.98 -22.97
C ILE A 328 -11.86 5.20 -22.53
N MET A 329 -13.14 5.26 -22.89
CA MET A 329 -14.02 6.37 -22.48
C MET A 329 -14.17 6.49 -20.96
N ASN A 330 -14.19 5.37 -20.22
CA ASN A 330 -14.26 5.42 -18.76
C ASN A 330 -12.92 5.71 -18.08
N ILE A 331 -11.79 5.34 -18.71
CA ILE A 331 -10.45 5.69 -18.22
C ILE A 331 -10.24 7.19 -18.40
N GLU A 332 -10.60 7.71 -19.57
CA GLU A 332 -10.52 9.12 -19.94
C GLU A 332 -11.83 9.86 -19.64
N SER A 333 -12.46 9.56 -18.49
CA SER A 333 -13.73 10.19 -18.08
C SER A 333 -13.63 11.70 -17.87
N ASP A 334 -12.40 12.23 -17.75
CA ASP A 334 -12.13 13.66 -17.57
C ASP A 334 -12.05 14.42 -18.91
N VAL A 335 -11.94 13.69 -20.02
CA VAL A 335 -11.82 14.21 -21.39
C VAL A 335 -13.08 13.87 -22.20
N THR A 336 -13.67 12.70 -21.99
CA THR A 336 -14.87 12.23 -22.71
C THR A 336 -16.07 13.20 -22.62
N PRO A 337 -16.33 13.91 -21.51
CA PRO A 337 -17.40 14.91 -21.47
C PRO A 337 -17.04 16.23 -22.18
N LYS A 338 -15.76 16.46 -22.48
CA LYS A 338 -15.24 17.66 -23.15
C LYS A 338 -15.19 17.51 -24.66
N THR A 339 -15.40 16.30 -25.20
CA THR A 339 -15.52 16.10 -26.64
C THR A 339 -16.87 16.62 -27.11
N GLU A 340 -16.89 17.47 -28.14
CA GLU A 340 -18.12 17.98 -28.73
C GLU A 340 -18.87 16.85 -29.44
N PHE A 341 -20.05 16.50 -28.92
CA PHE A 341 -20.87 15.43 -29.49
C PHE A 341 -21.38 15.78 -30.89
N ASP A 342 -21.54 17.06 -31.19
CA ASP A 342 -22.01 17.54 -32.48
C ASP A 342 -21.03 17.21 -33.61
N ASP A 343 -19.73 17.32 -33.36
CA ASP A 343 -18.70 16.92 -34.33
C ASP A 343 -18.74 15.42 -34.61
N ILE A 344 -18.92 14.59 -33.58
CA ILE A 344 -19.03 13.14 -33.71
C ILE A 344 -20.31 12.76 -34.47
N ILE A 345 -21.43 13.43 -34.19
CA ILE A 345 -22.70 13.21 -34.87
C ILE A 345 -22.57 13.60 -36.35
N ASN A 346 -21.93 14.74 -36.64
CA ASN A 346 -21.70 15.20 -38.00
C ASN A 346 -20.78 14.23 -38.77
N GLU A 347 -19.69 13.78 -38.17
CA GLU A 347 -18.79 12.78 -38.76
C GLU A 347 -19.54 11.45 -39.02
N PHE A 348 -20.30 10.96 -38.04
CA PHE A 348 -21.10 9.75 -38.21
C PHE A 348 -22.16 9.89 -39.31
N ALA A 349 -22.82 11.04 -39.39
CA ALA A 349 -23.78 11.36 -40.45
C ALA A 349 -23.11 11.36 -41.83
N THR A 350 -21.87 11.86 -41.96
CA THR A 350 -21.12 11.78 -43.21
C THR A 350 -20.76 10.34 -43.60
N LEU A 351 -20.47 9.46 -42.63
CA LEU A 351 -20.16 8.05 -42.87
C LEU A 351 -21.39 7.24 -43.33
N GLN A 352 -22.58 7.51 -42.77
CA GLN A 352 -23.83 6.84 -43.15
C GLN A 352 -24.42 7.32 -44.49
N SER A 353 -23.99 8.47 -45.00
CA SER A 353 -24.47 9.02 -46.27
C SER A 353 -24.11 8.17 -47.50
N ARG A 354 -23.22 7.17 -47.38
CA ARG A 354 -22.91 6.20 -48.43
C ARG A 354 -23.70 4.90 -48.27
N ARG A 355 -25.03 4.97 -48.29
CA ARG A 355 -25.79 3.82 -48.82
C ARG A 355 -25.45 3.73 -50.31
N LYS A 356 -24.53 2.84 -50.69
CA LYS A 356 -24.45 2.37 -52.08
C LYS A 356 -25.80 1.74 -52.41
N ILE A 357 -26.59 2.44 -53.21
CA ILE A 357 -27.79 1.89 -53.88
C ILE A 357 -27.35 0.77 -54.82
#